data_AF-A0A7W1DNT8-F1
#
_entry.id   AF-A0A7W1DNT8-F1
#
_cell.length_a   1.000
_cell.length_b   1.000
_cell.length_c   1.000
_cell.angle_alpha   90.00
_cell.angle_beta   90.00
_cell.angle_gamma   90.00
#
_symmetry.space_group_name_H-M   'P 1'
#
loop_
_entity.id
_entity.type
_entity.pdbx_description
1 polymer ?
#
loop_
_entity_poly.entity_id
_entity_poly.type
_entity_poly.pdbx_seq_one_letter_code
_entity_poly.pdbx_strand_id
1 'polypeptide(L)'
;MAAIHPFRALRPTPERAADVSSVPYDVVSTEEARQLAANNPLSFLRVTRSEIDLPAGADPYSAEVYARARKNFDELRWEAPLVVEDEPSLYFYRLRRGAHEQTGIAGCFSVDEYENDTIKKHERTRRDKEDDRTRHIVELRAQTGVVFLTYKAAQGVDAIEQRVTSEQPLYDFTAADGVRHTIWRAGHEDVRALERAFDAIPALYIADGHHRAASAARARGELKRADAAEANTFIAVAFPDNQMQVLPYNRTVKDLAGLSGDQFLDAVSKVAKVTPGGSSPSRKGEVCMYVDGAWYTLDLTGSKPEDDSRASSLDVALLQRHVLEQILEIGDIRSDKRIDFVGGARGTTALEQAVDSGQAAVAFSMFPVTIDDLMVISDGGGIMPPKSTWFEPKLRDGLLIHTI
;
A
#
# COMPACT_ATOMS: atom_id res chain seq x y z
N MET A 1 -0.02 22.99 6.33
CA MET A 1 -1.22 22.40 6.94
C MET A 1 -1.83 21.48 5.91
N ALA A 2 -2.42 20.38 6.34
CA ALA A 2 -2.92 19.36 5.45
C ALA A 2 -4.39 19.62 5.08
N ALA A 3 -4.65 20.13 3.89
CA ALA A 3 -6.02 20.36 3.42
C ALA A 3 -6.66 19.04 2.96
N ILE A 4 -7.91 18.84 3.37
CA ILE A 4 -8.80 17.79 2.86
C ILE A 4 -9.94 18.44 2.09
N HIS A 5 -10.26 17.90 0.92
CA HIS A 5 -11.27 18.43 0.02
C HIS A 5 -12.40 17.43 -0.18
N PRO A 6 -13.67 17.83 0.01
CA PRO A 6 -14.80 17.00 -0.36
C PRO A 6 -14.88 16.86 -1.88
N PHE A 7 -15.39 15.72 -2.35
CA PHE A 7 -15.49 15.44 -3.78
C PHE A 7 -16.78 14.71 -4.11
N ARG A 8 -17.19 14.77 -5.37
CA ARG A 8 -18.37 14.06 -5.87
C ARG A 8 -17.96 12.64 -6.24
N ALA A 9 -18.09 11.72 -5.29
CA ALA A 9 -17.69 10.34 -5.52
C ALA A 9 -18.53 9.69 -6.63
N LEU A 10 -17.85 9.04 -7.58
CA LEU A 10 -18.43 7.98 -8.38
C LEU A 10 -18.31 6.67 -7.59
N ARG A 11 -19.44 6.02 -7.29
CA ARG A 11 -19.47 4.86 -6.38
C ARG A 11 -20.57 3.86 -6.76
N PRO A 12 -20.43 2.57 -6.40
CA PRO A 12 -21.46 1.57 -6.69
C PRO A 12 -22.72 1.76 -5.83
N THR A 13 -23.84 1.12 -6.19
CA THR A 13 -24.95 1.00 -5.25
C THR A 13 -24.56 0.04 -4.10
N PRO A 14 -25.23 0.11 -2.93
CA PRO A 14 -24.89 -0.76 -1.81
C PRO A 14 -24.93 -2.25 -2.13
N GLU A 15 -25.86 -2.66 -2.97
CA GLU A 15 -26.04 -4.05 -3.38
C GLU A 15 -24.91 -4.55 -4.27
N ARG A 16 -24.18 -3.64 -4.93
CA ARG A 16 -23.09 -3.96 -5.87
C ARG A 16 -21.70 -3.64 -5.32
N ALA A 17 -21.59 -3.02 -4.14
CA ALA A 17 -20.31 -2.60 -3.58
C ALA A 17 -19.32 -3.76 -3.43
N ALA A 18 -19.78 -4.92 -2.95
CA ALA A 18 -18.93 -6.11 -2.81
C ALA A 18 -18.46 -6.66 -4.16
N ASP A 19 -19.37 -6.76 -5.14
CA ASP A 19 -19.08 -7.25 -6.49
C ASP A 19 -18.10 -6.33 -7.24
N VAL A 20 -18.26 -5.02 -7.10
CA VAL A 20 -17.40 -4.03 -7.76
C VAL A 20 -16.02 -3.99 -7.11
N SER A 21 -15.95 -3.98 -5.77
CA SER A 21 -14.70 -3.76 -5.05
C SER A 21 -13.59 -4.73 -5.46
N SER A 22 -12.35 -4.24 -5.48
CA SER A 22 -11.19 -5.09 -5.72
C SER A 22 -10.00 -4.72 -4.86
N VAL A 23 -9.06 -5.65 -4.72
CA VAL A 23 -7.74 -5.32 -4.17
C VAL A 23 -7.02 -4.31 -5.07
N PRO A 24 -6.07 -3.53 -4.52
CA PRO A 24 -5.26 -2.62 -5.31
C PRO A 24 -4.47 -3.33 -6.41
N TYR A 25 -4.23 -2.64 -7.51
CA TYR A 25 -3.55 -3.19 -8.68
C TYR A 25 -2.12 -3.69 -8.38
N ASP A 26 -1.46 -3.13 -7.36
CA ASP A 26 -0.05 -3.32 -7.01
C ASP A 26 0.18 -4.43 -5.96
N VAL A 27 -0.88 -5.09 -5.48
CA VAL A 27 -0.78 -6.21 -4.51
C VAL A 27 -1.00 -7.59 -5.12
N VAL A 28 -1.24 -7.67 -6.42
CA VAL A 28 -1.47 -8.93 -7.16
C VAL A 28 -0.65 -8.99 -8.45
N SER A 29 -0.28 -10.18 -8.86
CA SER A 29 0.23 -10.47 -10.21
C SER A 29 -0.90 -10.49 -11.25
N THR A 30 -0.56 -10.50 -12.54
CA THR A 30 -1.57 -10.61 -13.62
C THR A 30 -2.36 -11.91 -13.52
N GLU A 31 -1.69 -12.99 -13.11
CA GLU A 31 -2.33 -14.29 -12.97
C GLU A 31 -3.27 -14.34 -11.75
N GLU A 32 -2.83 -13.84 -10.60
CA GLU A 32 -3.71 -13.68 -9.43
C GLU A 32 -4.90 -12.77 -9.76
N ALA A 33 -4.70 -11.66 -10.48
CA ALA A 33 -5.78 -10.76 -10.89
C ALA A 33 -6.80 -11.46 -11.81
N ARG A 34 -6.34 -12.26 -12.77
CA ARG A 34 -7.22 -13.06 -13.66
C ARG A 34 -8.04 -14.07 -12.86
N GLN A 35 -7.42 -14.74 -11.90
CA GLN A 35 -8.11 -15.71 -11.03
C GLN A 35 -9.17 -15.03 -10.15
N LEU A 36 -8.83 -13.89 -9.54
CA LEU A 36 -9.76 -13.12 -8.71
C LEU A 36 -10.96 -12.57 -9.50
N ALA A 37 -10.76 -12.19 -10.76
CA ALA A 37 -11.80 -11.63 -11.62
C ALA A 37 -12.57 -12.68 -12.45
N ALA A 38 -12.13 -13.95 -12.46
CA ALA A 38 -12.63 -14.97 -13.38
C ALA A 38 -14.16 -15.16 -13.36
N ASN A 39 -14.74 -15.16 -12.15
CA ASN A 39 -16.18 -15.36 -11.94
C ASN A 39 -16.91 -14.08 -11.54
N ASN A 40 -16.28 -12.92 -11.70
CA ASN A 40 -16.84 -11.63 -11.33
C ASN A 40 -16.65 -10.62 -12.48
N PRO A 41 -17.65 -10.45 -13.36
CA PRO A 41 -17.59 -9.50 -14.46
C PRO A 41 -17.56 -8.04 -13.96
N LEU A 42 -18.05 -7.77 -12.75
CA LEU A 42 -18.10 -6.43 -12.16
C LEU A 42 -16.81 -6.03 -11.44
N SER A 43 -15.84 -6.95 -11.30
CA SER A 43 -14.63 -6.69 -10.52
C SER A 43 -13.84 -5.50 -11.08
N PHE A 44 -13.53 -4.55 -10.21
CA PHE A 44 -12.75 -3.37 -10.58
C PHE A 44 -11.31 -3.68 -11.03
N LEU A 45 -10.81 -4.90 -10.79
CA LEU A 45 -9.55 -5.37 -11.39
C LEU A 45 -9.60 -5.36 -12.92
N ARG A 46 -10.78 -5.53 -13.53
CA ARG A 46 -10.95 -5.43 -14.98
C ARG A 46 -10.67 -4.01 -15.48
N VAL A 47 -10.80 -3.00 -14.62
CA VAL A 47 -10.47 -1.59 -14.93
C VAL A 47 -9.01 -1.27 -14.61
N THR A 48 -8.52 -1.69 -13.44
CA THR A 48 -7.16 -1.32 -12.98
C THR A 48 -6.05 -2.22 -13.54
N ARG A 49 -6.40 -3.44 -13.96
CA ARG A 49 -5.55 -4.50 -14.54
C ARG A 49 -6.16 -5.06 -15.82
N SER A 50 -6.50 -4.18 -16.75
CA SER A 50 -7.24 -4.53 -17.98
C SER A 50 -6.51 -5.48 -18.93
N GLU A 51 -5.22 -5.73 -18.71
CA GLU A 51 -4.49 -6.77 -19.45
C GLU A 51 -5.03 -8.19 -19.18
N ILE A 52 -5.80 -8.39 -18.09
CA ILE A 52 -6.42 -9.69 -17.80
C ILE A 52 -7.52 -10.07 -18.81
N ASP A 53 -8.08 -9.08 -19.50
CA ASP A 53 -9.13 -9.23 -20.52
C ASP A 53 -8.60 -9.26 -21.96
N LEU A 54 -7.27 -9.29 -22.12
CA LEU A 54 -6.58 -9.46 -23.39
C LEU A 54 -5.94 -10.85 -23.49
N PRO A 55 -5.55 -11.30 -24.70
CA PRO A 55 -4.84 -12.57 -24.87
C PRO A 55 -3.61 -12.68 -23.97
N ALA A 56 -3.31 -13.91 -23.52
CA ALA A 56 -2.14 -14.17 -22.71
C ALA A 56 -0.86 -13.70 -23.40
N GLY A 57 0.00 -12.98 -22.66
CA GLY A 57 1.24 -12.41 -23.19
C GLY A 57 1.10 -11.00 -23.79
N ALA A 58 -0.10 -10.40 -23.77
CA ALA A 58 -0.26 -8.98 -24.08
C ALA A 58 0.65 -8.13 -23.19
N ASP A 59 1.31 -7.13 -23.78
CA ASP A 59 2.11 -6.17 -23.03
C ASP A 59 1.18 -5.33 -22.12
N PRO A 60 1.35 -5.40 -20.78
CA PRO A 60 0.54 -4.65 -19.82
C PRO A 60 0.56 -3.13 -20.02
N TYR A 61 1.55 -2.61 -20.75
CA TYR A 61 1.73 -1.17 -20.99
C TYR A 61 1.39 -0.75 -22.42
N SER A 62 0.78 -1.64 -23.21
CA SER A 62 0.36 -1.36 -24.58
C SER A 62 -0.85 -0.42 -24.65
N ALA A 63 -1.01 0.28 -25.78
CA ALA A 63 -2.16 1.16 -26.01
C ALA A 63 -3.51 0.42 -25.96
N GLU A 64 -3.52 -0.86 -26.33
CA GLU A 64 -4.71 -1.71 -26.28
C GLU A 64 -5.18 -1.93 -24.84
N VAL A 65 -4.27 -2.07 -23.87
CA VAL A 65 -4.62 -2.22 -22.44
C VAL A 65 -5.32 -0.97 -21.91
N TYR A 66 -4.83 0.22 -22.22
CA TYR A 66 -5.47 1.47 -21.76
C TYR A 66 -6.83 1.71 -22.44
N ALA A 67 -6.94 1.43 -23.74
CA ALA A 67 -8.22 1.47 -24.44
C ALA A 67 -9.22 0.46 -23.85
N ARG A 68 -8.75 -0.74 -23.48
CA ARG A 68 -9.55 -1.75 -22.77
C ARG A 68 -9.96 -1.25 -21.39
N ALA A 69 -9.07 -0.61 -20.64
CA ALA A 69 -9.38 -0.02 -19.33
C ALA A 69 -10.49 1.02 -19.42
N ARG A 70 -10.43 1.91 -20.41
CA ARG A 70 -11.48 2.89 -20.67
C ARG A 70 -12.81 2.21 -20.97
N LYS A 71 -12.81 1.23 -21.89
CA LYS A 71 -14.01 0.47 -22.26
C LYS A 71 -14.63 -0.23 -21.05
N ASN A 72 -13.81 -0.96 -20.29
CA ASN A 72 -14.25 -1.68 -19.09
C ASN A 72 -14.82 -0.72 -18.03
N PHE A 73 -14.23 0.47 -17.88
CA PHE A 73 -14.74 1.48 -16.95
C PHE A 73 -16.10 2.05 -17.37
N ASP A 74 -16.27 2.33 -18.66
CA ASP A 74 -17.55 2.78 -19.21
C ASP A 74 -18.63 1.69 -19.11
N GLU A 75 -18.30 0.42 -19.42
CA GLU A 75 -19.21 -0.72 -19.28
C GLU A 75 -19.62 -0.92 -17.81
N LEU A 76 -18.65 -0.87 -16.89
CA LEU A 76 -18.93 -1.02 -15.46
C LEU A 76 -19.91 0.02 -14.93
N ARG A 77 -19.84 1.28 -15.40
CA ARG A 77 -20.78 2.34 -15.02
C ARG A 77 -22.24 1.99 -15.35
N TRP A 78 -22.47 1.18 -16.39
CA TRP A 78 -23.80 0.75 -16.81
C TRP A 78 -24.21 -0.57 -16.19
N GLU A 79 -23.30 -1.56 -16.11
CA GLU A 79 -23.60 -2.91 -15.62
C GLU A 79 -23.76 -2.98 -14.10
N ALA A 80 -22.97 -2.20 -13.37
CA ALA A 80 -23.18 -1.89 -11.97
C ALA A 80 -23.50 -0.39 -11.91
N PRO A 81 -24.77 0.05 -11.78
CA PRO A 81 -25.15 1.45 -11.96
C PRO A 81 -24.40 2.33 -10.96
N LEU A 82 -23.24 2.84 -11.38
CA LEU A 82 -22.37 3.65 -10.53
C LEU A 82 -23.05 5.01 -10.41
N VAL A 83 -23.24 5.44 -9.18
CA VAL A 83 -23.89 6.70 -8.84
C VAL A 83 -22.82 7.76 -8.69
N VAL A 84 -23.00 8.88 -9.38
CA VAL A 84 -22.25 10.11 -9.12
C VAL A 84 -23.01 10.88 -8.06
N GLU A 85 -22.33 11.23 -6.98
CA GLU A 85 -22.92 12.06 -5.91
C GLU A 85 -23.28 13.45 -6.43
N ASP A 86 -24.46 13.94 -6.04
CA ASP A 86 -24.94 15.26 -6.45
C ASP A 86 -24.15 16.40 -5.80
N GLU A 87 -23.71 16.19 -4.56
CA GLU A 87 -22.93 17.14 -3.77
C GLU A 87 -21.59 16.55 -3.34
N PRO A 88 -20.52 17.36 -3.29
CA PRO A 88 -19.23 16.91 -2.79
C PRO A 88 -19.33 16.57 -1.28
N SER A 89 -18.68 15.48 -0.86
CA SER A 89 -18.65 15.05 0.53
C SER A 89 -17.31 14.42 0.91
N LEU A 90 -17.17 14.12 2.20
CA LEU A 90 -16.10 13.32 2.80
C LEU A 90 -16.71 12.03 3.35
N TYR A 91 -15.89 10.99 3.46
CA TYR A 91 -16.39 9.67 3.87
C TYR A 91 -15.52 9.09 4.98
N PHE A 92 -16.13 8.47 5.97
CA PHE A 92 -15.38 7.59 6.86
C PHE A 92 -15.32 6.20 6.26
N TYR A 93 -14.12 5.61 6.21
CA TYR A 93 -13.88 4.27 5.71
C TYR A 93 -13.20 3.44 6.80
N ARG A 94 -13.96 2.48 7.36
CA ARG A 94 -13.50 1.53 8.35
C ARG A 94 -13.09 0.22 7.70
N LEU A 95 -11.93 -0.27 8.14
CA LEU A 95 -11.36 -1.57 7.80
C LEU A 95 -11.26 -2.39 9.07
N ARG A 96 -11.81 -3.61 9.06
CA ARG A 96 -11.70 -4.53 10.20
C ARG A 96 -11.22 -5.90 9.76
N ARG A 97 -10.18 -6.41 10.41
CA ARG A 97 -9.66 -7.77 10.23
C ARG A 97 -9.43 -8.42 11.59
N GLY A 98 -10.23 -9.45 11.88
CA GLY A 98 -10.21 -10.08 13.20
C GLY A 98 -10.54 -9.08 14.31
N ALA A 99 -9.59 -8.88 15.22
CA ALA A 99 -9.69 -7.92 16.33
C ALA A 99 -9.17 -6.52 15.98
N HIS A 100 -8.41 -6.37 14.90
CA HIS A 100 -7.87 -5.08 14.48
C HIS A 100 -8.92 -4.30 13.67
N GLU A 101 -9.07 -3.02 13.98
CA GLU A 101 -9.98 -2.10 13.32
C GLU A 101 -9.31 -0.73 13.20
N GLN A 102 -9.48 -0.10 12.03
CA GLN A 102 -9.00 1.25 11.77
C GLN A 102 -10.01 1.99 10.90
N THR A 103 -10.30 3.25 11.23
CA THR A 103 -11.18 4.13 10.46
C THR A 103 -10.36 5.31 9.95
N GLY A 104 -10.46 5.58 8.66
CA GLY A 104 -9.85 6.75 8.04
C GLY A 104 -10.86 7.64 7.35
N ILE A 105 -10.45 8.86 6.99
CA ILE A 105 -11.26 9.83 6.26
C ILE A 105 -10.84 9.79 4.79
N ALA A 106 -11.77 9.37 3.93
CA ALA A 106 -11.62 9.43 2.49
C ALA A 106 -12.04 10.80 1.97
N GLY A 107 -11.17 11.38 1.15
CA GLY A 107 -11.33 12.69 0.53
C GLY A 107 -10.26 12.91 -0.52
N CYS A 108 -10.24 14.11 -1.09
CA CYS A 108 -9.20 14.52 -2.01
C CYS A 108 -8.17 15.40 -1.31
N PHE A 109 -6.90 15.25 -1.67
CA PHE A 109 -5.77 15.92 -1.03
C PHE A 109 -4.93 16.67 -2.06
N SER A 110 -4.37 17.81 -1.67
CA SER A 110 -3.70 18.72 -2.61
C SER A 110 -2.43 18.12 -3.23
N VAL A 111 -2.32 18.23 -4.56
CA VAL A 111 -1.08 17.93 -5.29
C VAL A 111 0.02 18.93 -4.90
N ASP A 112 -0.31 20.20 -4.65
CA ASP A 112 0.68 21.19 -4.21
C ASP A 112 1.27 20.82 -2.84
N GLU A 113 0.45 20.28 -1.94
CA GLU A 113 0.90 19.80 -0.62
C GLU A 113 1.78 18.55 -0.73
N TYR A 114 1.55 17.70 -1.73
CA TYR A 114 2.43 16.59 -2.07
C TYR A 114 3.78 17.06 -2.65
N GLU A 115 3.76 18.07 -3.52
CA GLU A 115 4.96 18.63 -4.14
C GLU A 115 5.82 19.45 -3.15
N ASN A 116 5.18 20.14 -2.19
CA ASN A 116 5.87 20.96 -1.19
C ASN A 116 6.23 20.23 0.11
N ASP A 117 6.08 18.90 0.15
CA ASP A 117 6.37 18.03 1.30
C ASP A 117 5.53 18.34 2.56
N THR A 118 4.33 18.89 2.42
CA THR A 118 3.32 18.86 3.50
C THR A 118 2.72 17.47 3.63
N ILE A 119 2.48 16.80 2.49
CA ILE A 119 2.23 15.36 2.42
C ILE A 119 3.59 14.68 2.22
N LYS A 120 4.12 14.12 3.30
CA LYS A 120 5.47 13.57 3.40
C LYS A 120 5.59 12.26 2.63
N LYS A 121 6.73 12.12 1.96
CA LYS A 121 7.17 10.92 1.24
C LYS A 121 8.31 10.28 2.02
N HIS A 122 8.37 8.95 2.01
CA HIS A 122 9.46 8.18 2.61
C HIS A 122 9.95 7.03 1.72
N GLU A 123 9.46 6.95 0.48
CA GLU A 123 9.85 5.94 -0.50
C GLU A 123 10.04 6.62 -1.86
N ARG A 124 11.01 6.13 -2.63
CA ARG A 124 11.21 6.56 -4.03
C ARG A 124 10.28 5.80 -4.94
N THR A 125 9.62 6.54 -5.83
CA THR A 125 8.83 5.97 -6.90
C THR A 125 9.74 5.47 -8.04
N ARG A 126 9.14 4.66 -8.93
CA ARG A 126 9.78 4.10 -10.11
C ARG A 126 9.06 4.64 -11.33
N ARG A 127 9.83 5.08 -12.32
CA ARG A 127 9.32 5.77 -13.49
C ARG A 127 8.34 4.93 -14.31
N ASP A 128 8.61 3.64 -14.49
CA ASP A 128 7.73 2.71 -15.19
C ASP A 128 6.34 2.62 -14.53
N LYS A 129 6.30 2.56 -13.18
CA LYS A 129 5.05 2.54 -12.42
C LYS A 129 4.31 3.85 -12.47
N GLU A 130 5.03 4.97 -12.46
CA GLU A 130 4.42 6.28 -12.60
C GLU A 130 3.85 6.51 -14.01
N ASP A 131 4.60 6.16 -15.06
CA ASP A 131 4.20 6.31 -16.47
C ASP A 131 2.89 5.54 -16.71
N ASP A 132 2.83 4.30 -16.22
CA ASP A 132 1.66 3.44 -16.32
C ASP A 132 0.43 4.05 -15.64
N ARG A 133 0.55 4.45 -14.36
CA ARG A 133 -0.59 5.00 -13.62
C ARG A 133 -0.99 6.41 -14.06
N THR A 134 -0.04 7.23 -14.53
CA THR A 134 -0.34 8.55 -15.12
C THR A 134 -1.20 8.37 -16.35
N ARG A 135 -0.80 7.47 -17.26
CA ARG A 135 -1.56 7.17 -18.48
C ARG A 135 -2.94 6.61 -18.18
N HIS A 136 -3.06 5.75 -17.17
CA HIS A 136 -4.35 5.22 -16.73
C HIS A 136 -5.30 6.33 -16.26
N ILE A 137 -4.82 7.27 -15.43
CA ILE A 137 -5.60 8.43 -14.98
C ILE A 137 -6.03 9.31 -16.16
N VAL A 138 -5.11 9.62 -17.07
CA VAL A 138 -5.37 10.47 -18.24
C VAL A 138 -6.39 9.85 -19.20
N GLU A 139 -6.31 8.53 -19.42
CA GLU A 139 -7.20 7.81 -20.32
C GLU A 139 -8.61 7.67 -19.73
N LEU A 140 -8.72 7.32 -18.45
CA LEU A 140 -10.02 7.10 -17.80
C LEU A 140 -10.69 8.40 -17.37
N ARG A 141 -9.93 9.49 -17.22
CA ARG A 141 -10.38 10.73 -16.57
C ARG A 141 -10.94 10.42 -15.18
N ALA A 142 -10.18 9.60 -14.45
CA ALA A 142 -10.51 9.20 -13.09
C ALA A 142 -9.27 8.71 -12.35
N GLN A 143 -9.24 8.98 -11.05
CA GLN A 143 -8.32 8.38 -10.11
C GLN A 143 -8.98 7.14 -9.52
N THR A 144 -8.49 5.98 -9.94
CA THR A 144 -9.08 4.68 -9.61
C THR A 144 -8.38 3.97 -8.46
N GLY A 145 -7.18 4.44 -8.07
CA GLY A 145 -6.39 3.86 -6.98
C GLY A 145 -6.30 4.81 -5.80
N VAL A 146 -6.81 4.40 -4.64
CA VAL A 146 -6.88 5.25 -3.44
C VAL A 146 -5.54 5.25 -2.72
N VAL A 147 -4.96 6.42 -2.43
CA VAL A 147 -3.72 6.53 -1.65
C VAL A 147 -4.02 6.25 -0.16
N PHE A 148 -3.11 5.57 0.53
CA PHE A 148 -3.20 5.35 1.97
C PHE A 148 -2.33 6.40 2.68
N LEU A 149 -2.97 7.34 3.37
CA LEU A 149 -2.29 8.36 4.18
C LEU A 149 -2.42 8.05 5.66
N THR A 150 -1.51 8.61 6.46
CA THR A 150 -1.65 8.66 7.92
C THR A 150 -1.35 10.06 8.46
N TYR A 151 -1.87 10.35 9.65
CA TYR A 151 -1.69 11.62 10.36
C TYR A 151 -1.64 11.36 11.87
N LYS A 152 -1.06 12.29 12.63
CA LYS A 152 -1.09 12.22 14.10
C LYS A 152 -2.53 12.37 14.59
N ALA A 153 -3.01 11.41 15.37
CA ALA A 153 -4.38 11.38 15.86
C ALA A 153 -4.81 12.71 16.47
N ALA A 154 -6.04 13.12 16.15
CA ALA A 154 -6.58 14.43 16.49
C ALA A 154 -8.00 14.29 17.03
N GLN A 155 -8.19 14.68 18.30
CA GLN A 155 -9.49 14.54 19.00
C GLN A 155 -10.66 15.20 18.27
N GLY A 156 -10.40 16.31 17.55
CA GLY A 156 -11.42 16.99 16.75
C GLY A 156 -11.96 16.11 15.62
N VAL A 157 -11.11 15.27 15.03
CA VAL A 157 -11.50 14.31 13.99
C VAL A 157 -12.21 13.10 14.64
N ASP A 158 -11.68 12.58 15.75
CA ASP A 158 -12.25 11.43 16.46
C ASP A 158 -13.71 11.69 16.89
N ALA A 159 -14.01 12.90 17.38
CA ALA A 159 -15.36 13.28 17.77
C ALA A 159 -16.34 13.32 16.60
N ILE A 160 -15.87 13.67 15.40
CA ILE A 160 -16.67 13.68 14.18
C ILE A 160 -16.86 12.24 13.67
N GLU A 161 -15.82 11.40 13.73
CA GLU A 161 -15.91 9.97 13.40
C GLU A 161 -17.00 9.29 14.23
N GLN A 162 -16.98 9.46 15.56
CA GLN A 162 -17.96 8.85 16.45
C GLN A 162 -19.39 9.25 16.11
N ARG A 163 -19.61 10.53 15.77
CA ARG A 163 -20.92 11.02 15.36
C ARG A 163 -21.37 10.40 14.04
N VAL A 164 -20.57 10.53 12.98
CA VAL A 164 -20.94 10.06 11.63
C VAL A 164 -21.08 8.53 11.59
N THR A 165 -20.19 7.79 12.26
CA THR A 165 -20.22 6.32 12.25
C THR A 165 -21.28 5.71 13.18
N SER A 166 -22.02 6.53 13.92
CA SER A 166 -23.23 6.10 14.65
C SER A 166 -24.47 6.01 13.76
N GLU A 167 -24.41 6.59 12.55
CA GLU A 167 -25.48 6.53 11.56
C GLU A 167 -25.38 5.27 10.68
N GLN A 168 -26.37 5.08 9.80
CA GLN A 168 -26.38 3.97 8.86
C GLN A 168 -25.25 4.13 7.81
N PRO A 169 -24.39 3.12 7.61
CA PRO A 169 -23.37 3.19 6.57
C PRO A 169 -23.97 3.13 5.16
N LEU A 170 -23.24 3.69 4.19
CA LEU A 170 -23.49 3.48 2.77
C LEU A 170 -23.29 2.01 2.39
N TYR A 171 -22.19 1.42 2.85
CA TYR A 171 -21.81 0.03 2.58
C TYR A 171 -21.32 -0.64 3.85
N ASP A 172 -21.62 -1.93 3.99
CA ASP A 172 -21.08 -2.77 5.05
C ASP A 172 -21.00 -4.22 4.57
N PHE A 173 -19.81 -4.68 4.20
CA PHE A 173 -19.62 -6.04 3.68
C PHE A 173 -18.25 -6.59 4.04
N THR A 174 -18.14 -7.92 4.07
CA THR A 174 -16.85 -8.63 4.24
C THR A 174 -16.40 -9.17 2.90
N ALA A 175 -15.19 -8.79 2.47
CA ALA A 175 -14.60 -9.26 1.24
C ALA A 175 -13.99 -10.67 1.39
N ALA A 176 -13.61 -11.29 0.28
CA ALA A 176 -13.10 -12.67 0.23
C ALA A 176 -11.80 -12.90 1.03
N ASP A 177 -11.04 -11.84 1.32
CA ASP A 177 -9.84 -11.87 2.16
C ASP A 177 -10.15 -11.80 3.67
N GLY A 178 -11.43 -11.74 4.05
CA GLY A 178 -11.89 -11.67 5.43
C GLY A 178 -11.83 -10.25 6.03
N VAL A 179 -11.52 -9.23 5.24
CA VAL A 179 -11.58 -7.84 5.68
C VAL A 179 -13.01 -7.32 5.54
N ARG A 180 -13.56 -6.80 6.63
CA ARG A 180 -14.83 -6.07 6.61
C ARG A 180 -14.59 -4.61 6.27
N HIS A 181 -15.32 -4.13 5.29
CA HIS A 181 -15.28 -2.77 4.76
C HIS A 181 -16.61 -2.08 5.08
N THR A 182 -16.53 -0.96 5.79
CA THR A 182 -17.71 -0.16 6.13
C THR A 182 -17.46 1.31 5.78
N ILE A 183 -18.37 1.95 5.04
CA ILE A 183 -18.22 3.33 4.58
C ILE A 183 -19.43 4.17 4.98
N TRP A 184 -19.21 5.35 5.53
CA TRP A 184 -20.23 6.36 5.86
C TRP A 184 -19.98 7.65 5.10
N ARG A 185 -21.06 8.35 4.73
CA ARG A 185 -21.00 9.68 4.11
C ARG A 185 -21.17 10.73 5.20
N ALA A 186 -20.30 11.73 5.24
CA ALA A 186 -20.43 12.85 6.18
C ALA A 186 -21.53 13.82 5.73
N GLY A 187 -22.31 14.34 6.69
CA GLY A 187 -23.23 15.44 6.46
C GLY A 187 -22.51 16.77 6.21
N HIS A 188 -23.22 17.76 5.67
CA HIS A 188 -22.62 19.06 5.31
C HIS A 188 -21.99 19.82 6.49
N GLU A 189 -22.54 19.68 7.71
CA GLU A 189 -21.92 20.25 8.91
C GLU A 189 -20.65 19.53 9.32
N ASP A 190 -20.63 18.19 9.20
CA ASP A 190 -19.48 17.34 9.48
C ASP A 190 -18.34 17.57 8.49
N VAL A 191 -18.65 17.72 7.20
CA VAL A 191 -17.65 18.03 6.16
C VAL A 191 -16.90 19.32 6.53
N ARG A 192 -17.62 20.40 6.84
CA ARG A 192 -16.99 21.67 7.23
C ARG A 192 -16.22 21.58 8.54
N ALA A 193 -16.64 20.72 9.46
CA ALA A 193 -15.92 20.48 10.71
C ALA A 193 -14.63 19.68 10.46
N LEU A 194 -14.66 18.71 9.54
CA LEU A 194 -13.50 17.92 9.11
C LEU A 194 -12.47 18.78 8.40
N GLU A 195 -12.88 19.63 7.46
CA GLU A 195 -11.99 20.59 6.78
C GLU A 195 -11.21 21.42 7.81
N ARG A 196 -11.92 22.04 8.77
CA ARG A 196 -11.28 22.82 9.85
C ARG A 196 -10.38 21.99 10.78
N ALA A 197 -10.74 20.74 11.04
CA ALA A 197 -9.94 19.86 11.89
C ALA A 197 -8.64 19.45 11.19
N PHE A 198 -8.70 19.18 9.89
CA PHE A 198 -7.55 18.88 9.05
C PHE A 198 -6.64 20.09 8.82
N ASP A 199 -7.20 21.30 8.75
CA ASP A 199 -6.43 22.54 8.72
C ASP A 199 -5.51 22.71 9.94
N ALA A 200 -5.75 22.00 11.05
CA ALA A 200 -4.89 21.99 12.25
C ALA A 200 -3.81 20.90 12.22
N ILE A 201 -3.86 19.97 11.26
CA ILE A 201 -2.89 18.90 11.09
C ILE A 201 -1.67 19.45 10.32
N PRO A 202 -0.45 19.38 10.89
CA PRO A 202 0.72 20.01 10.28
C PRO A 202 1.21 19.29 9.02
N ALA A 203 1.08 17.96 8.99
CA ALA A 203 1.56 17.11 7.90
C ALA A 203 0.75 15.81 7.81
N LEU A 204 0.68 15.26 6.60
CA LEU A 204 0.25 13.89 6.32
C LEU A 204 1.46 13.07 5.88
N TYR A 205 1.35 11.75 5.97
CA TYR A 205 2.41 10.84 5.57
C TYR A 205 1.82 9.78 4.63
N ILE A 206 2.45 9.56 3.48
CA ILE A 206 2.03 8.47 2.58
C ILE A 206 2.48 7.16 3.20
N ALA A 207 1.55 6.34 3.66
CA ALA A 207 1.83 5.00 4.17
C ALA A 207 1.90 3.97 3.02
N ASP A 208 1.00 4.09 2.04
CA ASP A 208 0.99 3.24 0.84
C ASP A 208 0.47 4.04 -0.36
N GLY A 209 0.96 3.72 -1.56
CA GLY A 209 0.56 4.41 -2.78
C GLY A 209 1.40 5.62 -3.19
N HIS A 210 2.72 5.64 -2.90
CA HIS A 210 3.62 6.69 -3.41
C HIS A 210 3.56 6.82 -4.93
N HIS A 211 3.47 5.70 -5.65
CA HIS A 211 3.28 5.70 -7.11
C HIS A 211 1.96 6.34 -7.53
N ARG A 212 0.86 6.09 -6.79
CA ARG A 212 -0.47 6.65 -7.06
C ARG A 212 -0.47 8.18 -6.89
N ALA A 213 0.12 8.67 -5.79
CA ALA A 213 0.25 10.11 -5.55
C ALA A 213 1.15 10.80 -6.60
N ALA A 214 2.31 10.22 -6.90
CA ALA A 214 3.21 10.75 -7.94
C ALA A 214 2.55 10.80 -9.33
N SER A 215 1.80 9.76 -9.69
CA SER A 215 1.08 9.71 -10.96
C SER A 215 -0.06 10.73 -11.04
N ALA A 216 -0.76 11.01 -9.93
CA ALA A 216 -1.76 12.07 -9.91
C ALA A 216 -1.11 13.45 -10.13
N ALA A 217 0.03 13.71 -9.47
CA ALA A 217 0.79 14.95 -9.67
C ALA A 217 1.25 15.12 -11.13
N ARG A 218 1.72 14.03 -11.76
CA ARG A 218 2.11 14.03 -13.18
C ARG A 218 0.90 14.19 -14.11
N ALA A 219 -0.20 13.50 -13.84
CA ALA A 219 -1.42 13.59 -14.65
C ALA A 219 -1.96 15.03 -14.67
N ARG A 220 -1.89 15.76 -13.56
CA ARG A 220 -2.21 17.20 -13.49
C ARG A 220 -1.49 18.02 -14.56
N GLY A 221 -0.23 17.71 -14.85
CA GLY A 221 0.55 18.41 -15.87
C GLY A 221 0.17 18.05 -17.31
N GLU A 222 -0.41 16.87 -17.54
CA GLU A 222 -0.81 16.38 -18.87
C GLU A 222 -2.26 16.77 -19.25
N LEU A 223 -3.11 17.01 -18.26
CA LEU A 223 -4.51 17.40 -18.44
C LEU A 223 -4.62 18.91 -18.78
N LYS A 224 -5.45 19.26 -19.78
CA LYS A 224 -5.58 20.65 -20.26
C LYS A 224 -6.29 21.52 -19.21
N ARG A 225 -6.01 22.84 -19.22
CA ARG A 225 -6.48 23.85 -18.24
C ARG A 225 -7.98 23.85 -17.88
N ALA A 226 -8.89 23.36 -18.74
CA ALA A 226 -10.32 23.29 -18.42
C ALA A 226 -10.70 22.08 -17.53
N ASP A 227 -9.90 21.01 -17.56
CA ASP A 227 -10.03 19.80 -16.74
C ASP A 227 -9.13 19.86 -15.48
N ALA A 228 -8.48 21.01 -15.24
CA ALA A 228 -7.38 21.12 -14.29
C ALA A 228 -7.81 21.25 -12.82
N ALA A 229 -9.08 21.58 -12.54
CA ALA A 229 -9.53 21.84 -11.17
C ALA A 229 -9.52 20.56 -10.32
N GLU A 230 -10.18 19.49 -10.80
CA GLU A 230 -10.20 18.19 -10.12
C GLU A 230 -8.81 17.53 -10.13
N ALA A 231 -8.00 17.80 -11.16
CA ALA A 231 -6.62 17.31 -11.25
C ALA A 231 -5.65 17.93 -10.21
N ASN A 232 -6.04 19.02 -9.52
CA ASN A 232 -5.22 19.62 -8.47
C ASN A 232 -5.21 18.83 -7.16
N THR A 233 -6.05 17.79 -7.07
CA THR A 233 -6.12 16.95 -5.88
C THR A 233 -6.02 15.47 -6.26
N PHE A 234 -5.73 14.62 -5.28
CA PHE A 234 -5.75 13.18 -5.44
C PHE A 234 -6.55 12.48 -4.33
N ILE A 235 -7.28 11.43 -4.69
CA ILE A 235 -8.07 10.65 -3.75
C ILE A 235 -7.19 9.82 -2.82
N ALA A 236 -7.47 9.93 -1.52
CA ALA A 236 -6.81 9.15 -0.50
C ALA A 236 -7.76 8.85 0.66
N VAL A 237 -7.34 7.93 1.53
CA VAL A 237 -7.93 7.74 2.86
C VAL A 237 -6.83 8.00 3.89
N ALA A 238 -7.06 8.97 4.78
CA ALA A 238 -6.14 9.33 5.85
C ALA A 238 -6.56 8.67 7.17
N PHE A 239 -5.68 7.86 7.75
CA PHE A 239 -5.91 7.13 9.01
C PHE A 239 -5.09 7.72 10.17
N PRO A 240 -5.65 7.80 11.39
CA PRO A 240 -4.90 8.24 12.55
C PRO A 240 -3.82 7.22 12.92
N ASP A 241 -2.63 7.70 13.22
CA ASP A 241 -1.43 6.90 13.51
C ASP A 241 -1.61 5.86 14.62
N ASN A 242 -2.42 6.18 15.62
CA ASN A 242 -2.71 5.31 16.76
C ASN A 242 -3.66 4.14 16.44
N GLN A 243 -4.27 4.09 15.25
CA GLN A 243 -5.08 2.96 14.78
C GLN A 243 -4.37 2.10 13.74
N MET A 244 -3.20 2.54 13.27
CA MET A 244 -2.51 1.91 12.15
C MET A 244 -1.79 0.61 12.55
N GLN A 245 -1.84 -0.39 11.67
CA GLN A 245 -1.09 -1.62 11.82
C GLN A 245 -0.08 -1.82 10.69
N VAL A 246 1.18 -2.00 11.09
CA VAL A 246 2.28 -2.41 10.21
C VAL A 246 2.60 -3.86 10.51
N LEU A 247 2.53 -4.71 9.49
CA LEU A 247 2.98 -6.10 9.57
C LEU A 247 4.42 -6.24 9.04
N PRO A 248 5.09 -7.37 9.35
CA PRO A 248 6.37 -7.70 8.75
C PRO A 248 6.32 -7.66 7.23
N TYR A 249 7.41 -7.18 6.62
CA TYR A 249 7.63 -7.35 5.19
C TYR A 249 8.80 -8.31 4.96
N ASN A 250 8.46 -9.58 4.82
CA ASN A 250 9.40 -10.68 4.78
C ASN A 250 10.07 -10.80 3.41
N ARG A 251 11.20 -11.51 3.35
CA ARG A 251 12.04 -11.64 2.14
C ARG A 251 12.42 -13.08 1.91
N THR A 252 12.53 -13.48 0.64
CA THR A 252 13.07 -14.78 0.24
C THR A 252 14.17 -14.57 -0.78
N VAL A 253 15.21 -15.40 -0.75
CA VAL A 253 16.33 -15.34 -1.71
C VAL A 253 16.51 -16.68 -2.40
N LYS A 254 16.63 -16.66 -3.74
CA LYS A 254 16.64 -17.85 -4.62
C LYS A 254 17.88 -18.73 -4.47
N ASP A 255 19.01 -18.15 -4.09
CA ASP A 255 20.29 -18.86 -3.94
C ASP A 255 21.11 -18.27 -2.78
N LEU A 256 22.19 -18.96 -2.42
CA LEU A 256 23.12 -18.57 -1.37
C LEU A 256 24.43 -18.01 -1.94
N ALA A 257 24.40 -17.38 -3.11
CA ALA A 257 25.60 -16.85 -3.80
C ALA A 257 26.73 -17.89 -3.96
N GLY A 258 26.36 -19.14 -4.23
CA GLY A 258 27.31 -20.25 -4.42
C GLY A 258 27.80 -20.93 -3.14
N LEU A 259 27.34 -20.48 -1.96
CA LEU A 259 27.62 -21.14 -0.68
C LEU A 259 26.72 -22.36 -0.47
N SER A 260 27.20 -23.36 0.26
CA SER A 260 26.32 -24.35 0.90
C SER A 260 25.60 -23.74 2.10
N GLY A 261 24.54 -24.39 2.59
CA GLY A 261 23.82 -23.93 3.78
C GLY A 261 24.71 -23.81 5.02
N ASP A 262 25.61 -24.78 5.26
CA ASP A 262 26.60 -24.70 6.33
C ASP A 262 27.56 -23.51 6.16
N GLN A 263 28.08 -23.29 4.95
CA GLN A 263 28.97 -22.16 4.66
C GLN A 263 28.26 -20.82 4.82
N PHE A 264 26.98 -20.76 4.45
CA PHE A 264 26.14 -19.59 4.63
C PHE A 264 25.88 -19.30 6.11
N LEU A 265 25.50 -20.31 6.92
CA LEU A 265 25.34 -20.18 8.36
C LEU A 265 26.62 -19.72 9.05
N ASP A 266 27.77 -20.26 8.65
CA ASP A 266 29.09 -19.85 9.13
C ASP A 266 29.41 -18.40 8.76
N ALA A 267 29.03 -17.94 7.56
CA ALA A 267 29.22 -16.56 7.13
C ALA A 267 28.32 -15.60 7.93
N VAL A 268 27.03 -15.94 8.12
CA VAL A 268 26.07 -15.14 8.88
C VAL A 268 26.51 -15.02 10.35
N SER A 269 27.04 -16.10 10.93
CA SER A 269 27.54 -16.12 12.31
C SER A 269 28.74 -15.20 12.56
N LYS A 270 29.41 -14.72 11.51
CA LYS A 270 30.51 -13.73 11.62
C LYS A 270 30.02 -12.29 11.72
N VAL A 271 28.78 -12.01 11.28
CA VAL A 271 28.21 -10.66 11.25
C VAL A 271 27.08 -10.45 12.26
N ALA A 272 26.44 -11.54 12.71
CA ALA A 272 25.37 -11.51 13.69
C ALA A 272 25.47 -12.72 14.63
N LYS A 273 24.90 -12.61 15.83
CA LYS A 273 24.74 -13.77 16.72
C LYS A 273 23.58 -14.61 16.20
N VAL A 274 23.85 -15.88 15.90
CA VAL A 274 22.87 -16.84 15.38
C VAL A 274 22.53 -17.88 16.46
N THR A 275 21.25 -18.09 16.71
CA THR A 275 20.77 -19.15 17.63
C THR A 275 19.58 -19.88 17.00
N PRO A 276 19.36 -21.19 17.26
CA PRO A 276 18.09 -21.82 16.93
C PRO A 276 16.91 -21.04 17.52
N GLY A 277 15.83 -20.87 16.76
CA GLY A 277 14.73 -19.99 17.14
C GLY A 277 13.40 -20.31 16.48
N GLY A 278 12.42 -19.44 16.73
CA GLY A 278 11.08 -19.54 16.13
C GLY A 278 11.00 -18.86 14.76
N SER A 279 9.82 -18.95 14.13
CA SER A 279 9.59 -18.40 12.79
C SER A 279 9.38 -16.89 12.75
N SER A 280 9.18 -16.25 13.91
CA SER A 280 8.92 -14.82 14.01
C SER A 280 9.82 -14.17 15.06
N PRO A 281 10.42 -13.00 14.76
CA PRO A 281 11.23 -12.28 15.74
C PRO A 281 10.37 -11.71 16.86
N SER A 282 10.93 -11.67 18.07
CA SER A 282 10.18 -11.26 19.27
C SER A 282 10.28 -9.77 19.57
N ARG A 283 11.32 -9.11 19.06
CA ARG A 283 11.61 -7.69 19.28
C ARG A 283 12.39 -7.08 18.11
N LYS A 284 12.39 -5.75 18.05
CA LYS A 284 13.30 -4.98 17.18
C LYS A 284 14.76 -5.37 17.44
N GLY A 285 15.53 -5.47 16.37
CA GLY A 285 16.90 -5.96 16.37
C GLY A 285 17.02 -7.47 16.15
N GLU A 286 15.90 -8.22 16.06
CA GLU A 286 15.90 -9.64 15.71
C GLU A 286 15.33 -9.85 14.30
N VAL A 287 15.97 -10.75 13.54
CA VAL A 287 15.45 -11.30 12.28
C VAL A 287 15.42 -12.81 12.40
N CYS A 288 14.34 -13.46 11.99
CA CYS A 288 14.29 -14.92 11.92
C CYS A 288 14.63 -15.39 10.50
N MET A 289 15.51 -16.38 10.37
CA MET A 289 16.01 -16.91 9.12
C MET A 289 15.65 -18.39 9.00
N TYR A 290 15.07 -18.78 7.88
CA TYR A 290 14.76 -20.17 7.54
C TYR A 290 15.67 -20.64 6.41
N VAL A 291 16.47 -21.66 6.67
CA VAL A 291 17.41 -22.27 5.71
C VAL A 291 17.56 -23.75 6.07
N ASP A 292 17.67 -24.61 5.05
CA ASP A 292 17.84 -26.06 5.20
C ASP A 292 16.84 -26.72 6.17
N GLY A 293 15.58 -26.29 6.13
CA GLY A 293 14.50 -26.87 6.92
C GLY A 293 14.44 -26.41 8.39
N ALA A 294 15.28 -25.46 8.81
CA ALA A 294 15.37 -25.02 10.21
C ALA A 294 15.30 -23.49 10.37
N TRP A 295 14.69 -23.06 11.48
CA TRP A 295 14.61 -21.65 11.89
C TRP A 295 15.76 -21.27 12.83
N TYR A 296 16.32 -20.10 12.55
CA TYR A 296 17.35 -19.44 13.35
C TYR A 296 16.93 -18.00 13.65
N THR A 297 17.33 -17.46 14.79
CA THR A 297 17.21 -16.04 15.13
C THR A 297 18.58 -15.39 15.01
N LEU A 298 18.63 -14.30 14.24
CA LEU A 298 19.78 -13.42 14.06
C LEU A 298 19.57 -12.20 14.94
N ASP A 299 20.47 -11.99 15.90
CA ASP A 299 20.50 -10.78 16.71
C ASP A 299 21.41 -9.72 16.05
N LEU A 300 20.76 -8.68 15.51
CA LEU A 300 21.38 -7.56 14.81
C LEU A 300 21.61 -6.35 15.73
N THR A 301 21.30 -6.42 17.03
CA THR A 301 21.43 -5.26 17.94
C THR A 301 22.86 -4.71 18.04
N GLY A 302 23.87 -5.57 17.86
CA GLY A 302 25.29 -5.17 17.81
C GLY A 302 25.78 -4.77 16.42
N SER A 303 24.93 -4.83 15.39
CA SER A 303 25.31 -4.52 14.01
C SER A 303 25.47 -3.02 13.81
N LYS A 304 26.52 -2.62 13.08
CA LYS A 304 26.80 -1.21 12.81
C LYS A 304 25.90 -0.70 11.65
N PRO A 305 25.10 0.36 11.85
CA PRO A 305 24.37 1.00 10.75
C PRO A 305 25.32 1.69 9.78
N GLU A 306 24.83 2.07 8.60
CA GLU A 306 25.61 2.85 7.62
C GLU A 306 25.94 4.25 8.14
N ASP A 307 24.96 4.91 8.75
CA ASP A 307 25.07 6.23 9.36
C ASP A 307 24.19 6.31 10.63
N ASP A 308 24.16 7.49 11.26
CA ASP A 308 23.38 7.73 12.48
C ASP A 308 21.88 7.97 12.23
N SER A 309 21.40 7.79 10.99
CA SER A 309 19.99 8.02 10.66
C SER A 309 19.08 6.91 11.20
N ARG A 310 17.83 7.28 11.49
CA ARG A 310 16.79 6.32 11.91
C ARG A 310 16.58 5.24 10.85
N ALA A 311 16.65 5.58 9.56
CA ALA A 311 16.48 4.66 8.45
C ALA A 311 17.57 3.58 8.41
N SER A 312 18.84 3.96 8.59
CA SER A 312 19.98 3.03 8.61
C SER A 312 19.98 2.09 9.82
N SER A 313 19.30 2.47 10.91
CA SER A 313 19.17 1.67 12.13
C SER A 313 18.06 0.61 12.08
N LEU A 314 17.23 0.61 11.03
CA LEU A 314 16.14 -0.36 10.91
C LEU A 314 16.67 -1.76 10.61
N ASP A 315 16.02 -2.80 11.15
CA ASP A 315 16.39 -4.21 10.93
C ASP A 315 16.47 -4.57 9.44
N VAL A 316 15.61 -3.96 8.63
CA VAL A 316 15.60 -4.06 7.16
C VAL A 316 16.87 -3.54 6.50
N ALA A 317 17.48 -2.47 7.05
CA ALA A 317 18.73 -1.88 6.58
C ALA A 317 19.94 -2.67 7.11
N LEU A 318 19.89 -3.11 8.36
CA LEU A 318 20.92 -3.95 8.95
C LEU A 318 21.03 -5.31 8.23
N LEU A 319 19.90 -5.96 7.97
CA LEU A 319 19.86 -7.20 7.18
C LEU A 319 20.38 -6.98 5.76
N GLN A 320 19.96 -5.89 5.11
CA GLN A 320 20.41 -5.52 3.77
C GLN A 320 21.95 -5.43 3.72
N ARG A 321 22.53 -4.62 4.60
CA ARG A 321 23.96 -4.36 4.63
C ARG A 321 24.81 -5.57 5.01
N HIS A 322 24.43 -6.29 6.06
CA HIS A 322 25.32 -7.28 6.68
C HIS A 322 25.11 -8.69 6.14
N VAL A 323 23.92 -9.02 5.65
CA VAL A 323 23.62 -10.36 5.13
C VAL A 323 23.39 -10.32 3.63
N LEU A 324 22.47 -9.48 3.14
CA LEU A 324 22.10 -9.50 1.73
C LEU A 324 23.26 -9.02 0.84
N GLU A 325 23.91 -7.91 1.18
CA GLU A 325 25.02 -7.35 0.40
C GLU A 325 26.33 -8.12 0.60
N GLN A 326 26.75 -8.30 1.85
CA GLN A 326 28.08 -8.84 2.16
C GLN A 326 28.20 -10.35 1.94
N ILE A 327 27.11 -11.10 2.08
CA ILE A 327 27.13 -12.57 2.03
C ILE A 327 26.41 -13.09 0.78
N LEU A 328 25.22 -12.57 0.48
CA LEU A 328 24.42 -13.03 -0.67
C LEU A 328 24.67 -12.23 -1.96
N GLU A 329 25.53 -11.20 -1.89
CA GLU A 329 25.90 -10.34 -3.02
C GLU A 329 24.69 -9.64 -3.68
N ILE A 330 23.65 -9.32 -2.89
CA ILE A 330 22.44 -8.60 -3.32
C ILE A 330 22.58 -7.13 -2.97
N GLY A 331 23.09 -6.35 -3.92
CA GLY A 331 23.25 -4.89 -3.80
C GLY A 331 21.92 -4.14 -3.84
N ASP A 332 21.27 -4.09 -5.01
CA ASP A 332 20.02 -3.34 -5.18
C ASP A 332 18.81 -4.27 -5.27
N ILE A 333 18.10 -4.40 -4.14
CA ILE A 333 16.89 -5.23 -4.01
C ILE A 333 15.73 -4.80 -4.92
N ARG A 334 15.79 -3.62 -5.54
CA ARG A 334 14.76 -3.15 -6.47
C ARG A 334 14.90 -3.76 -7.86
N SER A 335 16.09 -4.26 -8.19
CA SER A 335 16.42 -4.78 -9.52
C SER A 335 16.93 -6.23 -9.50
N ASP A 336 17.46 -6.71 -8.37
CA ASP A 336 17.93 -8.09 -8.27
C ASP A 336 16.74 -9.07 -8.29
N LYS A 337 16.73 -9.99 -9.25
CA LYS A 337 15.66 -10.97 -9.44
C LYS A 337 15.77 -12.18 -8.50
N ARG A 338 16.87 -12.30 -7.74
CA ARG A 338 17.07 -13.36 -6.76
C ARG A 338 16.30 -13.13 -5.48
N ILE A 339 15.90 -11.90 -5.18
CA ILE A 339 15.12 -11.57 -3.99
C ILE A 339 13.65 -11.38 -4.34
N ASP A 340 12.78 -11.95 -3.52
CA ASP A 340 11.33 -11.77 -3.58
C ASP A 340 10.82 -11.39 -2.18
N PHE A 341 9.60 -10.84 -2.11
CA PHE A 341 9.05 -10.29 -0.87
C PHE A 341 7.69 -10.89 -0.55
N VAL A 342 7.47 -11.16 0.73
CA VAL A 342 6.26 -11.80 1.24
C VAL A 342 5.64 -10.90 2.31
N GLY A 343 4.46 -10.35 2.03
CA GLY A 343 3.74 -9.54 3.00
C GLY A 343 3.34 -10.35 4.24
N GLY A 344 3.46 -9.75 5.43
CA GLY A 344 3.26 -10.45 6.71
C GLY A 344 1.87 -11.07 6.88
N ALA A 345 0.87 -10.59 6.14
CA ALA A 345 -0.47 -11.18 6.08
C ALA A 345 -0.49 -12.64 5.57
N ARG A 346 0.52 -13.08 4.80
CA ARG A 346 0.68 -14.46 4.34
C ARG A 346 1.30 -15.38 5.41
N GLY A 347 1.87 -14.80 6.47
CA GLY A 347 2.49 -15.53 7.57
C GLY A 347 3.82 -16.21 7.21
N THR A 348 4.42 -16.87 8.21
CA THR A 348 5.73 -17.51 8.07
C THR A 348 5.67 -18.86 7.34
N THR A 349 4.51 -19.52 7.31
CA THR A 349 4.32 -20.76 6.56
C THR A 349 4.57 -20.58 5.06
N ALA A 350 4.25 -19.41 4.50
CA ALA A 350 4.57 -19.09 3.11
C ALA A 350 6.10 -19.00 2.87
N LEU A 351 6.88 -18.63 3.90
CA LEU A 351 8.34 -18.59 3.84
C LEU A 351 8.94 -20.00 3.86
N GLU A 352 8.44 -20.86 4.74
CA GLU A 352 8.82 -22.28 4.81
C GLU A 352 8.54 -22.96 3.47
N GLN A 353 7.31 -22.82 2.95
CA GLN A 353 6.91 -23.38 1.65
C GLN A 353 7.79 -22.91 0.49
N ALA A 354 8.18 -21.63 0.47
CA ALA A 354 9.06 -21.11 -0.56
C ALA A 354 10.44 -21.79 -0.53
N VAL A 355 10.98 -22.04 0.66
CA VAL A 355 12.29 -22.71 0.81
C VAL A 355 12.17 -24.22 0.54
N ASP A 356 11.21 -24.89 1.16
CA ASP A 356 11.04 -26.34 1.08
C ASP A 356 10.67 -26.82 -0.34
N SER A 357 10.01 -25.97 -1.13
CA SER A 357 9.71 -26.26 -2.54
C SER A 357 10.90 -26.00 -3.49
N GLY A 358 11.97 -25.39 -3.00
CA GLY A 358 13.13 -24.96 -3.80
C GLY A 358 12.89 -23.68 -4.59
N GLN A 359 11.80 -22.94 -4.35
CA GLN A 359 11.59 -21.61 -4.94
C GLN A 359 12.57 -20.59 -4.35
N ALA A 360 12.98 -20.77 -3.11
CA ALA A 360 13.99 -20.00 -2.40
C ALA A 360 15.02 -20.93 -1.75
N ALA A 361 16.23 -20.46 -1.54
CA ALA A 361 17.25 -21.14 -0.73
C ALA A 361 17.21 -20.68 0.74
N VAL A 362 16.77 -19.45 1.00
CA VAL A 362 16.63 -18.89 2.35
C VAL A 362 15.47 -17.92 2.42
N ALA A 363 14.83 -17.85 3.58
CA ALA A 363 13.82 -16.85 3.88
C ALA A 363 14.12 -16.08 5.16
N PHE A 364 13.68 -14.82 5.23
CA PHE A 364 13.84 -13.92 6.36
C PHE A 364 12.48 -13.36 6.79
N SER A 365 12.11 -13.66 8.03
CA SER A 365 10.96 -13.13 8.75
C SER A 365 11.39 -11.92 9.57
N MET A 366 10.74 -10.78 9.32
CA MET A 366 11.17 -9.47 9.82
C MET A 366 10.37 -9.04 11.05
N PHE A 367 10.97 -8.24 11.92
CA PHE A 367 10.22 -7.47 12.91
C PHE A 367 9.60 -6.25 12.20
N PRO A 368 8.30 -5.95 12.41
CA PRO A 368 7.66 -4.84 11.73
C PRO A 368 8.26 -3.50 12.15
N VAL A 369 8.48 -2.60 11.19
CA VAL A 369 8.79 -1.20 11.49
C VAL A 369 7.57 -0.52 12.11
N THR A 370 7.79 0.53 12.91
CA THR A 370 6.69 1.24 13.58
C THR A 370 6.19 2.43 12.76
N ILE A 371 4.99 2.93 13.09
CA ILE A 371 4.49 4.20 12.54
C ILE A 371 5.39 5.37 12.93
N ASP A 372 5.94 5.33 14.16
CA ASP A 372 6.94 6.28 14.62
C ASP A 372 8.20 6.28 13.75
N ASP A 373 8.71 5.09 13.37
CA ASP A 373 9.84 4.98 12.42
C ASP A 373 9.54 5.72 11.11
N LEU A 374 8.35 5.47 10.53
CA LEU A 374 7.91 6.12 9.30
C LEU A 374 7.83 7.64 9.46
N MET A 375 7.16 8.13 10.51
CA MET A 375 6.93 9.56 10.72
C MET A 375 8.23 10.30 10.99
N VAL A 376 9.10 9.78 11.86
CA VAL A 376 10.38 10.41 12.20
C VAL A 376 11.30 10.49 10.97
N ILE A 377 11.37 9.42 10.18
CA ILE A 377 12.17 9.40 8.94
C ILE A 377 11.61 10.42 7.94
N SER A 378 10.29 10.46 7.78
CA SER A 378 9.61 11.38 6.87
C SER A 378 9.77 12.84 7.27
N ASP A 379 9.67 13.16 8.57
CA ASP A 379 9.83 14.51 9.11
C ASP A 379 11.25 15.04 8.88
N GLY A 380 12.25 14.15 8.92
CA GLY A 380 13.64 14.46 8.57
C GLY A 380 13.92 14.56 7.07
N GLY A 381 12.91 14.39 6.20
CA GLY A 381 13.10 14.31 4.74
C GLY A 381 13.86 13.06 4.28
N GLY A 382 13.96 12.04 5.16
CA GLY A 382 14.65 10.79 4.91
C GLY A 382 13.82 9.82 4.08
N ILE A 383 14.48 8.76 3.60
CA ILE A 383 13.86 7.71 2.80
C ILE A 383 14.10 6.39 3.52
N MET A 384 13.03 5.61 3.69
CA MET A 384 13.13 4.26 4.23
C MET A 384 13.74 3.33 3.19
N PRO A 385 14.46 2.27 3.61
CA PRO A 385 14.87 1.21 2.70
C PRO A 385 13.66 0.68 1.90
N PRO A 386 13.83 0.30 0.62
CA PRO A 386 12.73 -0.25 -0.17
C PRO A 386 12.10 -1.45 0.55
N LYS A 387 10.77 -1.59 0.44
CA LYS A 387 10.04 -2.72 1.01
C LYS A 387 10.22 -2.86 2.53
N SER A 388 10.18 -1.73 3.25
CA SER A 388 10.26 -1.68 4.71
C SER A 388 8.92 -1.90 5.41
N THR A 389 7.81 -1.46 4.80
CA THR A 389 6.50 -1.38 5.43
C THR A 389 5.49 -2.28 4.72
N TRP A 390 4.63 -2.96 5.49
CA TRP A 390 3.45 -3.65 4.98
C TRP A 390 2.21 -3.27 5.81
N PHE A 391 1.40 -2.34 5.30
CA PHE A 391 0.18 -1.90 5.97
C PHE A 391 -0.98 -2.84 5.74
N GLU A 392 -1.70 -3.18 6.81
CA GLU A 392 -2.92 -3.99 6.79
C GLU A 392 -3.96 -3.38 7.75
N PRO A 393 -5.26 -3.55 7.48
CA PRO A 393 -5.84 -4.13 6.28
C PRO A 393 -5.69 -3.20 5.06
N LYS A 394 -5.70 -3.76 3.85
CA LYS A 394 -5.61 -2.97 2.61
C LYS A 394 -6.96 -2.32 2.26
N LEU A 395 -6.89 -1.11 1.69
CA LEU A 395 -8.04 -0.44 1.05
C LEU A 395 -8.49 -1.22 -0.18
N ARG A 396 -9.76 -1.06 -0.57
CA ARG A 396 -10.31 -1.56 -1.83
C ARG A 396 -10.44 -0.44 -2.85
N ASP A 397 -10.12 -0.75 -4.11
CA ASP A 397 -10.43 0.10 -5.24
C ASP A 397 -11.91 -0.11 -5.67
N GLY A 398 -12.46 0.88 -6.37
CA GLY A 398 -13.82 0.81 -6.94
C GLY A 398 -14.97 1.19 -6.00
N LEU A 399 -14.69 1.45 -4.71
CA LEU A 399 -15.72 1.86 -3.74
C LEU A 399 -15.96 3.38 -3.71
N LEU A 400 -14.90 4.16 -3.88
CA LEU A 400 -14.93 5.61 -3.98
C LEU A 400 -13.95 6.00 -5.10
N ILE A 401 -14.47 6.60 -6.17
CA ILE A 401 -13.69 6.96 -7.35
C ILE A 401 -13.82 8.47 -7.56
N HIS A 402 -12.68 9.13 -7.77
CA HIS A 402 -12.63 10.55 -8.08
C HIS A 402 -12.48 10.73 -9.60
N THR A 403 -13.51 11.26 -10.26
CA THR A 403 -13.47 11.57 -11.70
C THR A 403 -12.86 12.95 -11.93
N ILE A 404 -12.04 13.09 -12.98
CA ILE A 404 -11.32 14.33 -13.33
C ILE A 404 -11.89 14.99 -14.57
#